data_AF-A0A4S4ZLV6-F1
#
_entry.id   AF-A0A4S4ZLV6-F1
#
_cell.length_a   1.000
_cell.length_b   1.000
_cell.length_c   1.000
_cell.angle_alpha   90.00
_cell.angle_beta   90.00
_cell.angle_gamma   90.00
#
_symmetry.space_group_name_H-M   'P 1'
#
loop_
_entity.id
_entity.type
_entity.pdbx_description
1 polymer ?
#
loop_
_entity_poly.entity_id
_entity_poly.type
_entity_poly.pdbx_seq_one_letter_code
_entity_poly.pdbx_strand_id
1 'polypeptide(L)'
;MDPVTGISLGRIAIGVGALAAPTPTARLFGLAPAENPQLGYFGRMFGAREIALGAITLLSKGALRRNLTIVGMAVDGADAATGALELRGGRVPKVAGAMLIGGALGAVGSGVAGLFLNRG
;
A
#
# COMPACT_ATOMS: atom_id res chain seq x y z
N MET A 1 -17.00 0.15 -9.94
CA MET A 1 -16.80 0.10 -8.47
C MET A 1 -16.24 1.44 -8.03
N ASP A 2 -16.64 1.98 -6.87
CA ASP A 2 -16.05 3.19 -6.29
C ASP A 2 -14.51 3.01 -6.18
N PRO A 3 -13.68 3.93 -6.69
CA PRO A 3 -12.22 3.80 -6.65
C PRO A 3 -11.67 3.56 -5.24
N VAL A 4 -12.27 4.17 -4.21
CA VAL A 4 -11.86 3.98 -2.81
C VAL A 4 -12.13 2.54 -2.35
N THR A 5 -13.25 1.97 -2.79
CA THR A 5 -13.57 0.56 -2.50
C THR A 5 -12.56 -0.38 -3.16
N GLY A 6 -12.27 -0.17 -4.45
CA GLY A 6 -11.31 -0.99 -5.17
C GLY A 6 -9.92 -0.97 -4.53
N ILE A 7 -9.41 0.23 -4.20
CA ILE A 7 -8.08 0.35 -3.59
C ILE A 7 -8.05 -0.20 -2.16
N SER A 8 -9.13 -0.05 -1.39
CA SER A 8 -9.22 -0.61 -0.04
C SER A 8 -9.18 -2.14 -0.06
N LEU A 9 -9.87 -2.78 -1.01
CA LEU A 9 -9.80 -4.22 -1.20
C LEU A 9 -8.41 -4.68 -1.65
N GLY A 10 -7.78 -3.96 -2.58
CA GLY A 10 -6.41 -4.25 -3.02
C GLY A 10 -5.40 -4.19 -1.88
N ARG A 11 -5.46 -3.11 -1.07
CA ARG A 11 -4.70 -2.95 0.17
C ARG A 11 -4.88 -4.12 1.13
N ILE A 12 -6.13 -4.55 1.37
CA ILE A 12 -6.40 -5.69 2.25
C ILE A 12 -5.79 -6.96 1.67
N ALA A 13 -5.96 -7.23 0.38
CA ALA A 13 -5.44 -8.43 -0.26
C ALA A 13 -3.90 -8.51 -0.16
N ILE A 14 -3.21 -7.41 -0.47
CA ILE A 14 -1.76 -7.30 -0.34
C ILE A 14 -1.35 -7.45 1.14
N GLY A 15 -2.09 -6.80 2.04
CA GLY A 15 -1.81 -6.86 3.48
C GLY A 15 -1.96 -8.26 4.07
N VAL A 16 -2.99 -9.01 3.66
CA VAL A 16 -3.18 -10.43 4.02
C VAL A 16 -2.01 -11.27 3.51
N GLY A 17 -1.60 -11.08 2.26
CA GLY A 17 -0.42 -11.74 1.71
C GLY A 17 0.83 -11.45 2.53
N ALA A 18 1.09 -10.17 2.83
CA ALA A 18 2.27 -9.75 3.59
C ALA A 18 2.26 -10.25 5.05
N LEU A 19 1.07 -10.37 5.66
CA LEU A 19 0.92 -10.87 7.03
C LEU A 19 1.05 -12.40 7.12
N ALA A 20 0.34 -13.13 6.26
CA ALA A 20 0.28 -14.59 6.30
C ALA A 20 1.49 -15.25 5.61
N ALA A 21 1.95 -14.67 4.50
CA ALA A 21 2.99 -15.21 3.64
C ALA A 21 3.97 -14.10 3.18
N PRO A 22 4.73 -13.48 4.11
CA PRO A 22 5.59 -12.33 3.78
C PRO A 22 6.67 -12.67 2.75
N THR A 23 7.28 -13.86 2.81
CA THR A 23 8.36 -14.24 1.88
C THR A 23 7.85 -14.39 0.43
N PRO A 24 6.79 -15.17 0.15
CA PRO A 24 6.18 -15.18 -1.19
C PRO A 24 5.72 -13.80 -1.66
N THR A 25 5.09 -13.03 -0.78
CA THR A 25 4.60 -11.68 -1.11
C THR A 25 5.75 -10.75 -1.48
N ALA A 26 6.84 -10.74 -0.71
CA ALA A 26 8.03 -9.95 -1.02
C ALA A 26 8.63 -10.33 -2.38
N ARG A 27 8.70 -11.62 -2.71
CA ARG A 27 9.19 -12.11 -4.01
C ARG A 27 8.30 -11.65 -5.17
N LEU A 28 6.98 -11.61 -4.98
CA LEU A 28 6.05 -11.07 -5.98
C LEU A 28 6.37 -9.60 -6.31
N PHE A 29 6.79 -8.82 -5.31
CA PHE A 29 7.27 -7.46 -5.49
C PHE A 29 8.77 -7.37 -5.84
N GLY A 30 9.40 -8.47 -6.27
CA GLY A 30 10.78 -8.48 -6.75
C GLY A 30 11.84 -8.27 -5.67
N LEU A 31 11.47 -8.36 -4.39
CA LEU A 31 12.40 -8.28 -3.26
C LEU A 31 13.08 -9.64 -3.03
N ALA A 32 14.25 -9.60 -2.38
CA ALA A 32 15.07 -10.77 -2.04
C ALA A 32 15.02 -11.08 -0.52
N PRO A 33 13.95 -11.71 0.00
CA PRO A 33 13.82 -12.02 1.43
C PRO A 33 14.91 -12.97 1.97
N ALA A 34 15.60 -13.72 1.10
CA ALA A 34 16.72 -14.57 1.51
C ALA A 34 17.97 -13.75 1.90
N GLU A 35 18.15 -12.57 1.31
CA GLU A 35 19.27 -11.66 1.58
C GLU A 35 18.96 -10.73 2.76
N ASN A 36 17.69 -10.62 3.16
CA ASN A 36 17.24 -9.83 4.29
C ASN A 36 16.19 -10.59 5.12
N PRO A 37 16.62 -11.40 6.12
CA PRO A 37 15.71 -12.16 6.97
C PRO A 37 14.72 -11.31 7.78
N GLN A 38 15.06 -10.04 8.05
CA GLN A 38 14.20 -9.11 8.79
C GLN A 38 13.02 -8.61 7.95
N LEU A 39 13.07 -8.76 6.62
CA LEU A 39 12.00 -8.35 5.72
C LEU A 39 10.66 -9.02 6.06
N GLY A 40 10.70 -10.27 6.53
CA GLY A 40 9.49 -10.99 6.94
C GLY A 40 8.85 -10.45 8.22
N TYR A 41 9.62 -9.81 9.10
CA TYR A 41 9.08 -9.18 10.30
C TYR A 41 8.38 -7.86 9.94
N PHE A 42 9.07 -6.99 9.21
CA PHE A 42 8.51 -5.70 8.77
C PHE A 42 7.36 -5.88 7.76
N GLY A 43 7.42 -6.88 6.89
CA GLY A 43 6.34 -7.21 5.96
C GLY A 43 5.03 -7.57 6.68
N ARG A 44 5.10 -8.25 7.83
CA ARG A 44 3.91 -8.54 8.65
C ARG A 44 3.34 -7.29 9.31
N MET A 45 4.20 -6.41 9.81
CA MET A 45 3.77 -5.12 10.37
C MET A 45 3.08 -4.25 9.31
N PHE A 46 3.68 -4.16 8.12
CA PHE A 46 3.06 -3.53 6.95
C PHE A 46 1.70 -4.17 6.66
N GLY A 47 1.64 -5.49 6.56
CA GLY A 47 0.40 -6.19 6.25
C GLY A 47 -0.74 -5.93 7.25
N ALA A 48 -0.46 -5.99 8.55
CA ALA A 48 -1.46 -5.71 9.59
C ALA A 48 -2.04 -4.30 9.47
N ARG A 49 -1.19 -3.31 9.20
CA ARG A 49 -1.56 -1.90 9.03
C ARG A 49 -2.43 -1.68 7.78
N GLU A 50 -2.07 -2.32 6.67
CA GLU A 50 -2.82 -2.26 5.43
C GLU A 50 -4.22 -2.88 5.58
N ILE A 51 -4.32 -4.04 6.22
CA ILE A 51 -5.61 -4.67 6.53
C ILE A 51 -6.48 -3.74 7.38
N ALA A 52 -5.93 -3.18 8.46
CA ALA A 52 -6.66 -2.31 9.36
C ALA A 52 -7.19 -1.05 8.64
N LEU A 53 -6.33 -0.35 7.89
CA LEU A 53 -6.71 0.86 7.15
C LEU A 53 -7.75 0.57 6.06
N GLY A 54 -7.61 -0.54 5.34
CA GLY A 54 -8.57 -0.92 4.31
C GLY A 54 -9.92 -1.27 4.91
N ALA A 55 -9.93 -2.10 5.96
CA ALA A 55 -11.17 -2.53 6.62
C ALA A 55 -11.93 -1.35 7.23
N ILE A 56 -11.25 -0.48 7.99
CA ILE A 56 -11.91 0.67 8.61
C ILE A 56 -12.43 1.66 7.57
N THR A 57 -11.72 1.85 6.45
CA THR A 57 -12.19 2.68 5.34
C THR A 57 -13.45 2.09 4.69
N LEU A 58 -13.49 0.78 4.46
CA LEU A 58 -14.64 0.09 3.88
C LEU A 58 -15.89 0.16 4.77
N LEU A 59 -15.72 0.03 6.08
CA LEU A 59 -16.80 0.09 7.06
C LEU A 59 -17.29 1.53 7.32
N SER A 60 -16.48 2.53 6.99
CA SER A 60 -16.80 3.94 7.22
C SER A 60 -17.67 4.54 6.11
N LYS A 61 -18.41 5.60 6.46
CA LYS A 61 -19.27 6.38 5.55
C LYS A 61 -19.04 7.88 5.72
N GLY A 62 -19.52 8.67 4.75
CA GLY A 62 -19.52 10.14 4.80
C GLY A 62 -18.13 10.73 5.09
N ALA A 63 -18.08 11.70 6.01
CA ALA A 63 -16.86 12.41 6.37
C ALA A 63 -15.75 11.48 6.92
N LEU A 64 -16.10 10.45 7.68
CA LEU A 64 -15.11 9.52 8.23
C LEU A 64 -14.40 8.73 7.12
N ARG A 65 -15.17 8.21 6.14
CA ARG A 65 -14.59 7.51 4.97
C ARG A 65 -13.68 8.43 4.18
N ARG A 66 -14.11 9.67 3.96
CA ARG A 66 -13.31 10.71 3.27
C ARG A 66 -11.99 10.95 3.98
N ASN A 67 -12.01 11.15 5.29
CA ASN A 67 -10.82 11.40 6.09
C ASN A 67 -9.88 10.19 6.11
N LEU A 68 -10.41 8.98 6.24
CA LEU A 68 -9.61 7.75 6.17
C LEU A 68 -8.98 7.53 4.80
N THR A 69 -9.67 7.94 3.72
CA THR A 69 -9.09 7.94 2.36
C THR A 69 -7.89 8.89 2.29
N ILE A 70 -7.99 10.09 2.84
CA ILE A 70 -6.87 11.06 2.89
C ILE A 70 -5.71 10.51 3.72
N VAL A 71 -5.99 9.87 4.86
CA VAL A 71 -4.96 9.21 5.67
C VAL A 71 -4.27 8.10 4.87
N GLY A 72 -5.03 7.25 4.17
CA GLY A 72 -4.48 6.23 3.29
C GLY A 72 -3.59 6.82 2.18
N MET A 73 -4.00 7.94 1.57
CA MET A 73 -3.18 8.63 0.58
C MET A 73 -1.86 9.18 1.16
N ALA A 74 -1.89 9.73 2.38
CA ALA A 74 -0.68 10.26 3.03
C ALA A 74 0.33 9.13 3.29
N VAL A 75 -0.19 7.97 3.68
CA VAL A 75 0.56 6.74 3.89
C VAL A 75 1.20 6.26 2.61
N ASP A 76 0.40 6.08 1.57
CA ASP A 76 0.88 5.54 0.30
C ASP A 76 1.87 6.54 -0.33
N GLY A 77 1.68 7.84 -0.12
CA GLY A 77 2.64 8.88 -0.48
C GLY A 77 3.99 8.74 0.25
N ALA A 78 3.98 8.42 1.55
CA ALA A 78 5.20 8.17 2.31
C ALA A 78 5.94 6.90 1.83
N ASP A 79 5.19 5.85 1.49
CA ASP A 79 5.75 4.62 0.93
C ASP A 79 6.37 4.87 -0.45
N ALA A 80 5.71 5.65 -1.31
CA ALA A 80 6.24 6.05 -2.61
C ALA A 80 7.52 6.90 -2.48
N ALA A 81 7.54 7.85 -1.54
CA ALA A 81 8.72 8.66 -1.27
C ALA A 81 9.90 7.81 -0.76
N THR A 82 9.63 6.87 0.15
CA THR A 82 10.63 5.93 0.66
C THR A 82 11.17 5.06 -0.48
N GLY A 83 10.29 4.49 -1.30
CA GLY A 83 10.69 3.70 -2.47
C GLY A 83 11.57 4.49 -3.44
N ALA A 84 11.25 5.77 -3.69
CA ALA A 84 12.05 6.63 -4.56
C ALA A 84 13.44 6.93 -3.98
N LEU A 85 13.54 7.17 -2.67
CA LEU A 85 14.81 7.39 -1.98
C LEU A 85 15.70 6.15 -2.02
N GLU A 86 15.13 4.97 -1.72
CA GLU A 86 15.87 3.71 -1.69
C GLU A 86 16.28 3.24 -3.10
N LEU A 87 15.44 3.47 -4.11
CA LEU A 87 15.76 3.22 -5.52
C LEU A 87 16.91 4.12 -6.00
N ARG A 88 16.88 5.41 -5.67
CA ARG A 88 17.98 6.35 -5.98
C ARG A 88 19.27 5.98 -5.26
N GLY A 89 19.16 5.48 -4.03
CA GLY A 89 20.30 5.01 -3.24
C GLY A 89 20.85 3.64 -3.66
N GLY A 90 20.25 2.95 -4.64
CA GLY A 90 20.69 1.63 -5.09
C GLY A 90 20.48 0.52 -4.06
N ARG A 91 19.65 0.75 -3.03
CA ARG A 91 19.39 -0.19 -1.93
C ARG A 91 18.28 -1.18 -2.23
N VAL A 92 17.53 -0.95 -3.30
CA VAL A 92 16.43 -1.81 -3.75
C VAL A 92 16.59 -2.09 -5.25
N PRO A 93 16.34 -3.33 -5.72
CA PRO A 93 16.37 -3.65 -7.14
C PRO A 93 15.45 -2.73 -7.96
N LYS A 94 15.86 -2.34 -9.17
CA LYS A 94 15.11 -1.38 -10.00
C LYS A 94 13.66 -1.78 -10.24
N VAL A 95 13.43 -3.06 -10.55
CA VAL A 95 12.10 -3.60 -10.82
C VAL A 95 11.25 -3.57 -9.55
N ALA A 96 11.81 -3.96 -8.41
CA ALA A 96 11.12 -3.91 -7.12
C ALA A 96 10.76 -2.46 -6.73
N GLY A 97 11.71 -1.54 -6.84
CA GLY A 97 11.47 -0.12 -6.59
C GLY A 97 10.37 0.44 -7.47
N ALA A 98 10.39 0.16 -8.78
CA ALA A 98 9.37 0.61 -9.72
C ALA A 98 7.98 0.05 -9.39
N MET A 99 7.86 -1.24 -9.04
CA MET A 99 6.58 -1.86 -8.67
C MET A 99 6.01 -1.27 -7.37
N LEU A 100 6.84 -1.10 -6.34
CA LEU A 100 6.42 -0.56 -5.05
C LEU A 100 6.00 0.92 -5.17
N ILE A 101 6.81 1.73 -5.85
CA ILE A 101 6.47 3.15 -6.11
C ILE A 101 5.20 3.23 -6.97
N GLY A 102 5.12 2.44 -8.03
CA GLY A 102 3.98 2.43 -8.95
C GLY A 102 2.68 2.05 -8.25
N GLY A 103 2.69 1.00 -7.42
CA GLY A 103 1.54 0.59 -6.62
C GLY A 103 1.09 1.68 -5.64
N ALA A 104 2.05 2.28 -4.93
CA ALA A 104 1.78 3.35 -3.98
C ALA A 104 1.20 4.61 -4.65
N LEU A 105 1.79 5.06 -5.76
CA LEU A 105 1.27 6.19 -6.54
C LEU A 105 -0.10 5.90 -7.16
N GLY A 106 -0.34 4.67 -7.61
CA GLY A 106 -1.66 4.23 -8.09
C GLY A 106 -2.72 4.29 -7.00
N ALA A 107 -2.36 3.97 -5.76
CA ALA A 107 -3.23 4.07 -4.61
C ALA A 107 -3.58 5.53 -4.28
N VAL A 108 -2.57 6.42 -4.27
CA VAL A 108 -2.77 7.87 -4.13
C VAL A 108 -3.71 8.39 -5.22
N GLY A 109 -3.46 8.05 -6.49
CA GLY A 109 -4.29 8.46 -7.61
C GLY A 109 -5.74 7.98 -7.49
N SER A 110 -5.94 6.75 -7.02
CA SER A 110 -7.28 6.18 -6.76
C SER A 110 -8.01 6.92 -5.64
N GLY A 111 -7.29 7.30 -4.57
CA GLY A 111 -7.83 8.14 -3.49
C GLY A 111 -8.23 9.53 -3.99
N VAL A 112 -7.37 10.18 -4.78
CA VAL A 112 -7.67 11.48 -5.43
C VAL A 112 -8.94 11.36 -6.28
N ALA A 113 -9.02 10.37 -7.17
CA ALA A 113 -10.18 10.14 -8.02
C ALA A 113 -11.45 9.91 -7.18
N GLY A 114 -11.37 9.10 -6.13
CA GLY A 114 -12.47 8.85 -5.20
C GLY A 114 -12.95 10.11 -4.46
N LEU A 115 -12.03 11.01 -4.10
CA LEU A 115 -12.38 12.29 -3.46
C LEU A 115 -13.05 13.28 -4.43
N PHE A 116 -12.74 13.21 -5.73
CA PHE A 116 -13.39 14.04 -6.75
C PHE A 116 -14.76 13.50 -7.16
N LEU A 117 -14.90 12.19 -7.32
CA LEU A 117 -16.15 11.55 -7.77
C LEU A 117 -17.24 11.53 -6.69
N ASN A 118 -16.86 11.49 -5.41
CA ASN A 118 -17.80 11.45 -4.28
C ASN A 118 -18.11 12.84 -3.68
N ARG A 119 -17.98 13.91 -4.49
CA ARG A 119 -18.31 15.29 -4.10
C ARG A 119 -19.76 15.71 -4.40
N GLY A 120 -20.57 14.82 -4.98
CA GLY A 120 -22.04 14.97 -5.10
C GLY A 120 -22.77 14.24 -3.99
#